data_AF-A0A2N6VKJ7-F1
#
_entry.id   AF-A0A2N6VKJ7-F1
#
_cell.length_a   1.000
_cell.length_b   1.000
_cell.length_c   1.000
_cell.angle_alpha   90.00
_cell.angle_beta   90.00
_cell.angle_gamma   90.00
#
_symmetry.space_group_name_H-M   'P 1'
#
loop_
_entity.id
_entity.type
_entity.pdbx_description
1 polymer ?
#
loop_
_entity_poly.entity_id
_entity_poly.type
_entity_poly.pdbx_seq_one_letter_code
_entity_poly.pdbx_strand_id
1 'polypeptide(L)'
;MSHHLFATAANAAPFGSENLLSIDVLAESAEAAEKSGVDQFLDKVFAPFAQVLSDIVFFALPLPGGAELPLIVVWLMAAAIFLTVYLRFQPITGLTHSLEVIRGKLTRKTDPGEVSSFQALATELSGTVGLGNIAGVAVAISVGGPGAALWIILFGFLAMSVKMAEATLGVKYRVVREDGTTAGGPMYYLKAGLAEIGRPKLGKFLSMFYAIAALIGVFGAGNLFQANQGAAVLVNATGGESSWFADKLWLIGVIMAVLAGLVIIGGIKKIADYTSAITPLMAILYMIGTIAVILVNFTSIPAAFGEMFAGAFTGGGVAGGFVGVAIVGIQRALFSNAAGVGSAGMAHSAVKTSRPATEGYTAMWEPLVDSVIVCTLTALAIITTGMYKQENDGSDAAGVELTSTAFGTVASWFPVLLTICVVLFAFSTVLSYSYYGQKATDFLTGGSEVAQRVFQVVWILAIVVGASIGLESVVMFSDAMFFLMSVPNLLGIYFLAKVLRQEILHHKVRADTGTLPEIPEDLQVGLRDHEPTQEQVSSEAERIAKKEAREDAVRQAFHEKTEERARGRRMWKRGRKD
;
A
#
# COMPACT_ATOMS: atom_id res chain seq x y z
N MET A 1 81.65 -7.54 0.49
CA MET A 1 80.45 -6.98 1.13
C MET A 1 79.27 -7.86 0.76
N SER A 2 79.26 -9.02 1.41
CA SER A 2 78.11 -9.89 1.66
C SER A 2 77.33 -9.37 2.89
N HIS A 3 76.16 -9.96 3.17
CA HIS A 3 75.17 -9.65 4.24
C HIS A 3 74.06 -8.68 3.76
N HIS A 4 72.76 -9.04 3.68
CA HIS A 4 71.96 -10.04 4.38
C HIS A 4 70.86 -10.67 3.49
N LEU A 5 70.79 -12.01 3.51
CA LEU A 5 69.61 -12.84 3.27
C LEU A 5 68.63 -12.72 4.46
N PHE A 6 67.32 -12.88 4.22
CA PHE A 6 66.43 -13.93 4.78
C PHE A 6 64.96 -13.49 4.97
N ALA A 7 64.06 -14.31 4.40
CA ALA A 7 62.74 -14.71 4.93
C ALA A 7 61.62 -13.62 5.00
N THR A 8 60.33 -13.86 4.75
CA THR A 8 59.54 -15.09 4.77
C THR A 8 58.22 -14.82 4.04
N ALA A 9 57.67 -15.83 3.37
CA ALA A 9 56.25 -15.89 3.03
C ALA A 9 55.39 -15.98 4.31
N ALA A 10 54.11 -15.60 4.17
CA ALA A 10 52.97 -15.76 5.09
C ALA A 10 52.48 -14.45 5.74
N ASN A 11 51.46 -13.85 5.12
CA ASN A 11 50.17 -13.65 5.79
C ASN A 11 49.11 -13.27 4.74
N ALA A 12 48.32 -14.27 4.36
CA ALA A 12 46.94 -14.03 3.98
C ALA A 12 46.18 -13.62 5.25
N ALA A 13 45.59 -12.44 5.23
CA ALA A 13 44.53 -12.04 6.14
C ALA A 13 43.41 -11.42 5.28
N PRO A 14 42.15 -11.67 5.63
CA PRO A 14 41.00 -11.46 4.76
C PRO A 14 40.72 -9.96 4.64
N PHE A 15 40.39 -9.50 3.43
CA PHE A 15 39.74 -8.20 3.26
C PHE A 15 38.39 -8.26 3.98
N GLY A 16 38.37 -7.70 5.19
CA GLY A 16 37.20 -7.56 6.03
C GLY A 16 36.30 -6.43 5.53
N SER A 17 35.01 -6.74 5.42
CA SER A 17 33.88 -5.99 5.99
C SER A 17 33.91 -4.45 6.04
N GLU A 18 34.32 -3.76 4.97
CA GLU A 18 34.20 -2.29 4.87
C GLU A 18 33.63 -1.81 3.52
N ASN A 19 32.75 -2.59 2.90
CA ASN A 19 31.83 -2.07 1.89
C ASN A 19 30.42 -2.49 2.27
N LEU A 20 29.93 -1.91 3.37
CA LEU A 20 28.51 -1.62 3.47
C LEU A 20 28.27 -0.54 2.41
N LEU A 21 27.54 -0.86 1.34
CA LEU A 21 26.86 0.15 0.54
C LEU A 21 25.67 0.67 1.36
N SER A 22 25.99 1.19 2.55
CA SER A 22 25.15 2.07 3.32
C SER A 22 24.98 3.36 2.54
N ILE A 23 23.93 4.05 2.93
CA ILE A 23 23.47 5.39 2.54
C ILE A 23 24.55 6.48 2.76
N ASP A 24 25.81 6.12 2.99
CA ASP A 24 26.91 6.99 3.42
C ASP A 24 27.44 7.93 2.33
N VAL A 25 27.21 7.66 1.04
CA VAL A 25 27.65 8.58 -0.03
C VAL A 25 26.68 9.76 -0.24
N LEU A 26 25.49 9.73 0.37
CA LEU A 26 24.60 10.89 0.44
C LEU A 26 24.73 11.65 1.78
N ALA A 27 25.63 11.21 2.67
CA ALA A 27 25.73 11.71 4.04
C ALA A 27 26.77 12.83 4.24
N GLU A 28 27.53 13.22 3.22
CA GLU A 28 28.62 14.20 3.39
C GLU A 28 28.26 15.67 3.08
N SER A 29 27.01 15.99 2.68
CA SER A 29 26.59 17.39 2.42
C SER A 29 25.52 17.96 3.37
N ALA A 30 25.09 17.22 4.39
CA ALA A 30 24.21 17.76 5.43
C ALA A 30 24.98 18.15 6.70
N GLU A 31 25.88 19.14 6.60
CA GLU A 31 26.45 19.79 7.79
C GLU A 31 25.36 20.61 8.51
N ALA A 32 24.71 19.93 9.46
CA ALA A 32 24.13 20.39 10.71
C ALA A 32 23.70 21.88 10.80
N ALA A 33 22.42 22.14 10.51
CA ALA A 33 21.69 23.05 11.38
C ALA A 33 21.68 22.44 12.79
N GLU A 34 22.22 23.15 13.77
CA GLU A 34 22.40 22.67 15.15
C GLU A 34 21.04 22.31 15.76
N LYS A 35 20.64 21.03 15.62
CA LYS A 35 19.35 20.51 16.11
C LYS A 35 19.25 20.76 17.61
N SER A 36 18.11 21.28 18.04
CA SER A 36 17.84 21.59 19.45
C SER A 36 17.86 20.33 20.33
N GLY A 37 18.01 20.49 21.65
CA GLY A 37 18.24 19.36 22.58
C GLY A 37 17.14 18.30 22.64
N VAL A 38 15.90 18.62 22.23
CA VAL A 38 14.80 17.64 22.16
C VAL A 38 14.93 16.78 20.89
N ASP A 39 15.28 17.40 19.76
CA ASP A 39 15.42 16.71 18.47
C ASP A 39 16.59 15.72 18.49
N GLN A 40 17.72 16.12 19.08
CA GLN A 40 18.87 15.23 19.27
C GLN A 40 18.59 14.05 20.22
N PHE A 41 17.74 14.26 21.24
CA PHE A 41 17.38 13.19 22.17
C PHE A 41 16.52 12.11 21.50
N LEU A 42 15.56 12.52 20.68
CA LEU A 42 14.68 11.61 19.95
C LEU A 42 15.46 10.76 18.93
N ASP A 43 16.35 11.37 18.15
CA ASP A 43 17.18 10.66 17.15
C ASP A 43 18.06 9.59 17.83
N LYS A 44 18.68 9.90 18.99
CA LYS A 44 19.52 8.95 19.74
C LYS A 44 18.77 7.72 20.26
N VAL A 45 17.48 7.83 20.55
CA VAL A 45 16.67 6.71 21.06
C VAL A 45 16.18 5.84 19.90
N PHE A 46 15.85 6.44 18.75
CA PHE A 46 15.18 5.75 17.65
C PHE A 46 16.13 5.01 16.70
N ALA A 47 17.30 5.59 16.40
CA ALA A 47 18.23 5.05 15.40
C ALA A 47 18.74 3.61 15.68
N PRO A 48 19.14 3.24 16.92
CA PRO A 48 19.67 1.89 17.18
C PRO A 48 18.65 0.77 16.94
N PHE A 49 17.36 1.05 17.19
CA PHE A 49 16.29 0.08 16.98
C PHE A 49 15.98 -0.11 15.49
N ALA A 50 15.99 0.99 14.71
CA ALA A 50 15.78 0.95 13.26
C ALA A 50 16.87 0.13 12.55
N GLN A 51 18.14 0.27 12.96
CA GLN A 51 19.27 -0.42 12.35
C GLN A 51 19.15 -1.95 12.45
N VAL A 52 18.89 -2.48 13.65
CA VAL A 52 18.79 -3.94 13.88
C VAL A 52 17.67 -4.57 13.06
N LEU A 53 16.54 -3.86 12.91
CA LEU A 53 15.44 -4.31 12.07
C LEU A 53 15.83 -4.30 10.59
N SER A 54 16.50 -3.24 10.12
CA SER A 54 16.97 -3.11 8.74
C SER A 54 17.88 -4.27 8.34
N ASP A 55 18.89 -4.60 9.16
CA ASP A 55 19.89 -5.62 8.82
C ASP A 55 19.30 -7.04 8.68
N ILE A 56 18.28 -7.37 9.48
CA ILE A 56 17.58 -8.67 9.41
C ILE A 56 16.67 -8.75 8.18
N VAL A 57 16.04 -7.63 7.84
CA VAL A 57 15.01 -7.51 6.82
C VAL A 57 15.59 -7.40 5.42
N PHE A 58 16.63 -6.57 5.26
CA PHE A 58 17.29 -6.29 3.99
C PHE A 58 18.51 -7.18 3.78
N PHE A 59 18.50 -8.40 4.30
CA PHE A 59 19.53 -9.39 3.96
C PHE A 59 19.62 -9.52 2.44
N ALA A 60 20.73 -9.03 1.90
CA ALA A 60 20.97 -8.97 0.48
C ALA A 60 21.95 -10.07 0.08
N LEU A 61 21.68 -10.69 -1.07
CA LEU A 61 22.65 -11.58 -1.68
C LEU A 61 23.59 -10.75 -2.56
N PRO A 62 24.92 -10.86 -2.39
CA PRO A 62 25.86 -10.22 -3.29
C PRO A 62 25.73 -10.86 -4.67
N LEU A 63 25.43 -10.04 -5.68
CA LEU A 63 25.39 -10.46 -7.07
C LEU A 63 26.77 -10.31 -7.74
N PRO A 64 27.05 -11.12 -8.78
CA PRO A 64 28.19 -10.89 -9.64
C PRO A 64 28.10 -9.48 -10.25
N GLY A 65 29.10 -8.63 -10.00
CA GLY A 65 29.14 -7.24 -10.49
C GLY A 65 28.87 -6.15 -9.44
N GLY A 66 28.82 -6.50 -8.14
CA GLY A 66 28.80 -5.53 -7.04
C GLY A 66 27.42 -4.98 -6.67
N ALA A 67 26.34 -5.47 -7.28
CA ALA A 67 24.99 -5.19 -6.83
C ALA A 67 24.59 -6.07 -5.65
N GLU A 68 23.81 -5.51 -4.74
CA GLU A 68 23.14 -6.23 -3.68
C GLU A 68 21.69 -6.51 -4.10
N LEU A 69 21.25 -7.77 -3.99
CA LEU A 69 19.87 -8.16 -4.28
C LEU A 69 19.10 -8.33 -2.97
N PRO A 70 18.23 -7.37 -2.59
CA PRO A 70 17.42 -7.52 -1.40
C PRO A 70 16.45 -8.69 -1.61
N LEU A 71 16.54 -9.72 -0.76
CA LEU A 71 15.72 -10.93 -0.91
C LEU A 71 14.21 -10.63 -0.90
N ILE A 72 13.80 -9.55 -0.24
CA ILE A 72 12.41 -9.12 -0.25
C ILE A 72 11.90 -8.71 -1.61
N VAL A 73 12.72 -7.98 -2.36
CA VAL A 73 12.33 -7.46 -3.66
C VAL A 73 12.03 -8.64 -4.57
N VAL A 74 12.87 -9.68 -4.49
CA VAL A 74 12.65 -10.96 -5.18
C VAL A 74 11.38 -11.65 -4.68
N TRP A 75 11.14 -11.69 -3.37
CA TRP A 75 9.97 -12.33 -2.77
C TRP A 75 8.65 -11.67 -3.21
N LEU A 76 8.59 -10.35 -3.17
CA LEU A 76 7.42 -9.56 -3.60
C LEU A 76 7.21 -9.65 -5.11
N MET A 77 8.30 -9.60 -5.90
CA MET A 77 8.24 -9.80 -7.35
C MET A 77 7.75 -11.20 -7.71
N ALA A 78 8.24 -12.23 -7.05
CA ALA A 78 7.78 -13.60 -7.23
C ALA A 78 6.28 -13.74 -6.92
N ALA A 79 5.80 -13.09 -5.85
CA ALA A 79 4.38 -13.06 -5.52
C ALA A 79 3.53 -12.38 -6.60
N ALA A 80 3.96 -11.23 -7.07
CA ALA A 80 3.26 -10.46 -8.10
C ALA A 80 3.17 -11.23 -9.43
N ILE A 81 4.28 -11.83 -9.87
CA ILE A 81 4.31 -12.68 -11.08
C ILE A 81 3.43 -13.91 -10.90
N PHE A 82 3.61 -14.64 -9.77
CA PHE A 82 2.83 -15.83 -9.47
C PHE A 82 1.32 -15.53 -9.50
N LEU A 83 0.87 -14.51 -8.78
CA LEU A 83 -0.56 -14.17 -8.70
C LEU A 83 -1.09 -13.70 -10.05
N THR A 84 -0.32 -12.92 -10.81
CA THR A 84 -0.74 -12.47 -12.15
C THR A 84 -1.01 -13.65 -13.08
N VAL A 85 -0.10 -14.63 -13.13
CA VAL A 85 -0.29 -15.83 -13.96
C VAL A 85 -1.36 -16.75 -13.38
N TYR A 86 -1.34 -16.99 -12.06
CA TYR A 86 -2.24 -17.93 -11.39
C TYR A 86 -3.70 -17.47 -11.43
N LEU A 87 -3.94 -16.16 -11.35
CA LEU A 87 -5.25 -15.54 -11.52
C LEU A 87 -5.60 -15.32 -12.99
N ARG A 88 -4.76 -15.71 -13.96
CA ARG A 88 -5.01 -15.59 -15.42
C ARG A 88 -5.20 -14.15 -15.89
N PHE A 89 -4.34 -13.23 -15.42
CA PHE A 89 -4.35 -11.83 -15.84
C PHE A 89 -5.72 -11.14 -15.67
N GLN A 90 -6.48 -11.53 -14.64
CA GLN A 90 -7.78 -10.91 -14.32
C GLN A 90 -7.70 -9.41 -14.04
N PRO A 91 -6.63 -8.88 -13.41
CA PRO A 91 -6.52 -7.43 -13.25
C PRO A 91 -6.52 -6.65 -14.57
N ILE A 92 -5.99 -7.23 -15.65
CA ILE A 92 -5.95 -6.60 -16.97
C ILE A 92 -7.27 -6.87 -17.72
N THR A 93 -7.71 -8.13 -17.77
CA THR A 93 -8.90 -8.54 -18.54
C THR A 93 -10.23 -8.13 -17.88
N GLY A 94 -10.21 -7.78 -16.60
CA GLY A 94 -11.38 -7.39 -15.82
C GLY A 94 -11.57 -5.89 -15.62
N LEU A 95 -10.76 -5.03 -16.26
CA LEU A 95 -10.83 -3.57 -16.09
C LEU A 95 -12.22 -3.00 -16.38
N THR A 96 -12.88 -3.44 -17.45
CA THR A 96 -14.23 -2.95 -17.77
C THR A 96 -15.25 -3.33 -16.69
N HIS A 97 -15.21 -4.58 -16.21
CA HIS A 97 -16.10 -5.07 -15.14
C HIS A 97 -15.88 -4.31 -13.84
N SER A 98 -14.62 -4.02 -13.49
CA SER A 98 -14.30 -3.29 -12.27
C SER A 98 -14.88 -1.88 -12.21
N LEU A 99 -15.08 -1.20 -13.34
CA LEU A 99 -15.73 0.11 -13.37
C LEU A 99 -17.20 0.02 -12.92
N GLU A 100 -17.90 -1.05 -13.30
CA GLU A 100 -19.27 -1.28 -12.83
C GLU A 100 -19.31 -1.56 -11.33
N VAL A 101 -18.30 -2.26 -10.83
CA VAL A 101 -18.12 -2.52 -9.40
C VAL A 101 -17.87 -1.23 -8.61
N ILE A 102 -16.92 -0.40 -9.05
CA ILE A 102 -16.57 0.87 -8.40
C ILE A 102 -17.76 1.82 -8.37
N ARG A 103 -18.57 1.83 -9.44
CA ARG A 103 -19.82 2.60 -9.52
C ARG A 103 -20.94 2.04 -8.63
N GLY A 104 -20.71 0.90 -7.97
CA GLY A 104 -21.60 0.27 -7.00
C GLY A 104 -22.81 -0.47 -7.59
N LYS A 105 -22.81 -0.72 -8.91
CA LYS A 105 -23.91 -1.41 -9.60
C LYS A 105 -24.20 -2.83 -9.11
N LEU A 106 -23.20 -3.44 -8.47
CA LEU A 106 -23.25 -4.83 -7.97
C LEU A 106 -23.53 -4.94 -6.47
N THR A 107 -23.73 -3.81 -5.78
CA THR A 107 -23.75 -3.71 -4.32
C THR A 107 -25.01 -2.98 -3.86
N ARG A 108 -25.64 -3.48 -2.79
CA ARG A 108 -26.79 -2.83 -2.13
C ARG A 108 -26.34 -1.93 -0.99
N LYS A 109 -27.05 -0.81 -0.75
CA LYS A 109 -26.84 0.03 0.45
C LYS A 109 -27.02 -0.74 1.77
N THR A 110 -27.81 -1.81 1.73
CA THR A 110 -28.07 -2.74 2.84
C THR A 110 -27.08 -3.89 2.95
N ASP A 111 -26.13 -4.05 2.02
CA ASP A 111 -25.05 -5.04 2.17
C ASP A 111 -24.19 -4.71 3.42
N PRO A 112 -23.61 -5.72 4.08
CA PRO A 112 -22.78 -5.52 5.26
C PRO A 112 -21.54 -4.69 4.91
N GLY A 113 -21.23 -3.71 5.76
CA GLY A 113 -20.12 -2.78 5.57
C GLY A 113 -20.49 -1.34 5.93
N GLU A 114 -19.45 -0.52 6.05
CA GLU A 114 -19.50 0.83 6.57
C GLU A 114 -19.32 1.90 5.50
N VAL A 115 -18.63 1.59 4.39
CA VAL A 115 -18.25 2.54 3.34
C VAL A 115 -18.50 1.99 1.93
N SER A 116 -18.51 2.84 0.90
CA SER A 116 -18.59 2.38 -0.50
C SER A 116 -17.27 1.81 -1.03
N SER A 117 -17.30 1.04 -2.11
CA SER A 117 -16.07 0.55 -2.79
C SER A 117 -15.18 1.72 -3.25
N PHE A 118 -15.78 2.81 -3.74
CA PHE A 118 -15.05 4.02 -4.11
C PHE A 118 -14.38 4.69 -2.90
N GLN A 119 -15.06 4.74 -1.76
CA GLN A 119 -14.50 5.32 -0.54
C GLN A 119 -13.33 4.50 -0.01
N ALA A 120 -13.41 3.17 -0.04
CA ALA A 120 -12.27 2.31 0.31
C ALA A 120 -11.11 2.48 -0.68
N LEU A 121 -11.40 2.50 -1.98
CA LEU A 121 -10.39 2.75 -3.02
C LEU A 121 -9.70 4.10 -2.79
N ALA A 122 -10.46 5.17 -2.51
CA ALA A 122 -9.90 6.49 -2.26
C ALA A 122 -9.11 6.58 -0.95
N THR A 123 -9.51 5.81 0.07
CA THR A 123 -8.78 5.70 1.35
C THR A 123 -7.46 4.95 1.18
N GLU A 124 -7.44 3.88 0.39
CA GLU A 124 -6.20 3.17 0.09
C GLU A 124 -5.31 3.98 -0.84
N LEU A 125 -5.87 4.63 -1.85
CA LEU A 125 -5.15 5.54 -2.76
C LEU A 125 -4.57 6.77 -2.04
N SER A 126 -5.19 7.31 -0.99
CA SER A 126 -4.52 8.35 -0.18
C SER A 126 -3.33 7.81 0.61
N GLY A 127 -3.27 6.50 0.82
CA GLY A 127 -2.16 5.84 1.49
C GLY A 127 -1.00 5.47 0.57
N THR A 128 -1.26 5.31 -0.72
CA THR A 128 -0.28 4.86 -1.73
C THR A 128 0.15 5.98 -2.66
N VAL A 129 -0.81 6.77 -3.17
CA VAL A 129 -0.53 7.94 -3.99
C VAL A 129 -0.07 9.07 -3.09
N GLY A 130 1.19 9.48 -3.24
CA GLY A 130 1.75 10.62 -2.54
C GLY A 130 3.25 10.75 -2.69
N LEU A 131 3.94 10.95 -1.56
CA LEU A 131 5.38 11.19 -1.52
C LEU A 131 6.20 10.05 -2.14
N GLY A 132 5.72 8.80 -2.09
CA GLY A 132 6.36 7.67 -2.76
C GLY A 132 6.44 7.86 -4.29
N ASN A 133 5.37 8.34 -4.92
CA ASN A 133 5.32 8.59 -6.37
C ASN A 133 6.11 9.82 -6.81
N ILE A 134 6.26 10.78 -5.91
CA ILE A 134 6.93 12.06 -6.18
C ILE A 134 8.42 11.89 -5.88
N ALA A 135 8.76 11.67 -4.61
CA ALA A 135 10.13 11.53 -4.14
C ALA A 135 10.75 10.21 -4.57
N GLY A 136 10.01 9.09 -4.45
CA GLY A 136 10.55 7.76 -4.72
C GLY A 136 10.88 7.55 -6.20
N VAL A 137 10.07 8.08 -7.12
CA VAL A 137 10.37 8.05 -8.57
C VAL A 137 11.58 8.93 -8.90
N ALA A 138 11.65 10.13 -8.32
CA ALA A 138 12.80 11.01 -8.47
C ALA A 138 14.10 10.32 -8.03
N VAL A 139 14.13 9.79 -6.79
CA VAL A 139 15.28 9.02 -6.28
C VAL A 139 15.60 7.82 -7.17
N ALA A 140 14.58 7.09 -7.67
CA ALA A 140 14.81 5.96 -8.56
C ALA A 140 15.51 6.38 -9.86
N ILE A 141 15.16 7.53 -10.43
CA ILE A 141 15.75 8.06 -11.65
C ILE A 141 17.15 8.63 -11.39
N SER A 142 17.35 9.31 -10.25
CA SER A 142 18.67 9.83 -9.86
C SER A 142 19.69 8.71 -9.67
N VAL A 143 19.31 7.65 -8.92
CA VAL A 143 20.21 6.54 -8.61
C VAL A 143 20.29 5.52 -9.75
N GLY A 144 19.13 5.14 -10.30
CA GLY A 144 18.99 4.06 -11.27
C GLY A 144 19.00 4.50 -12.74
N GLY A 145 19.01 5.81 -12.99
CA GLY A 145 18.76 6.39 -14.31
C GLY A 145 17.29 6.27 -14.76
N PRO A 146 16.96 6.83 -15.94
CA PRO A 146 15.61 6.78 -16.52
C PRO A 146 15.03 5.35 -16.67
N GLY A 147 15.91 4.35 -16.78
CA GLY A 147 15.53 2.94 -16.88
C GLY A 147 14.76 2.40 -15.68
N ALA A 148 15.02 2.94 -14.47
CA ALA A 148 14.32 2.52 -13.26
C ALA A 148 12.81 2.82 -13.35
N ALA A 149 12.43 3.90 -14.04
CA ALA A 149 11.03 4.25 -14.24
C ALA A 149 10.26 3.20 -15.05
N LEU A 150 10.88 2.56 -16.04
CA LEU A 150 10.23 1.47 -16.77
C LEU A 150 9.93 0.27 -15.86
N TRP A 151 10.87 -0.08 -14.98
CA TRP A 151 10.67 -1.16 -14.01
C TRP A 151 9.59 -0.85 -12.97
N ILE A 152 9.44 0.42 -12.57
CA ILE A 152 8.33 0.87 -11.73
C ILE A 152 6.98 0.59 -12.41
N ILE A 153 6.87 0.95 -13.69
CA ILE A 153 5.63 0.77 -14.48
C ILE A 153 5.31 -0.72 -14.63
N LEU A 154 6.29 -1.52 -15.05
CA LEU A 154 6.12 -2.97 -15.25
C LEU A 154 5.71 -3.67 -13.96
N PHE A 155 6.36 -3.32 -12.84
CA PHE A 155 5.99 -3.86 -11.54
C PHE A 155 4.60 -3.40 -11.11
N GLY A 156 4.21 -2.15 -11.38
CA GLY A 156 2.88 -1.62 -11.12
C GLY A 156 1.76 -2.49 -11.72
N PHE A 157 1.92 -2.94 -12.97
CA PHE A 157 0.97 -3.87 -13.59
C PHE A 157 0.88 -5.22 -12.87
N LEU A 158 2.01 -5.77 -12.41
CA LEU A 158 2.05 -7.04 -11.68
C LEU A 158 1.44 -6.90 -10.26
N ALA A 159 1.68 -5.75 -9.62
CA ALA A 159 1.18 -5.41 -8.29
C ALA A 159 -0.35 -5.38 -8.21
N MET A 160 -1.04 -5.08 -9.32
CA MET A 160 -2.51 -5.13 -9.40
C MET A 160 -3.07 -6.48 -8.93
N SER A 161 -2.40 -7.58 -9.27
CA SER A 161 -2.80 -8.93 -8.86
C SER A 161 -2.65 -9.18 -7.36
N VAL A 162 -1.64 -8.56 -6.74
CA VAL A 162 -1.38 -8.68 -5.30
C VAL A 162 -2.45 -7.91 -4.52
N LYS A 163 -2.73 -6.67 -4.91
CA LYS A 163 -3.80 -5.86 -4.28
C LYS A 163 -5.17 -6.51 -4.46
N MET A 164 -5.45 -7.05 -5.64
CA MET A 164 -6.66 -7.84 -5.89
C MET A 164 -6.80 -9.02 -4.92
N ALA A 165 -5.68 -9.71 -4.63
CA ALA A 165 -5.66 -10.82 -3.68
C ALA A 165 -5.95 -10.38 -2.25
N GLU A 166 -5.27 -9.33 -1.80
CA GLU A 166 -5.40 -8.78 -0.44
C GLU A 166 -6.83 -8.32 -0.15
N ALA A 167 -7.42 -7.52 -1.04
CA ALA A 167 -8.78 -7.00 -0.86
C ALA A 167 -9.83 -8.12 -0.89
N THR A 168 -9.69 -9.09 -1.82
CA THR A 168 -10.62 -10.23 -1.90
C THR A 168 -10.59 -11.05 -0.61
N LEU A 169 -9.40 -11.38 -0.09
CA LEU A 169 -9.27 -12.13 1.15
C LEU A 169 -9.70 -11.30 2.37
N GLY A 170 -9.41 -10.00 2.35
CA GLY A 170 -9.81 -9.03 3.37
C GLY A 170 -11.31 -9.02 3.58
N VAL A 171 -12.10 -9.02 2.50
CA VAL A 171 -13.57 -9.10 2.58
C VAL A 171 -14.04 -10.52 2.89
N LYS A 172 -13.45 -11.54 2.29
CA LYS A 172 -13.89 -12.94 2.45
C LYS A 172 -13.85 -13.41 3.91
N TYR A 173 -12.84 -12.98 4.65
CA TYR A 173 -12.61 -13.40 6.03
C TYR A 173 -12.83 -12.30 7.07
N ARG A 174 -13.47 -11.18 6.69
CA ARG A 174 -13.81 -10.14 7.66
C ARG A 174 -14.84 -10.65 8.66
N VAL A 175 -14.84 -10.02 9.83
CA VAL A 175 -15.87 -10.14 10.84
C VAL A 175 -16.82 -8.97 10.67
N VAL A 176 -18.12 -9.25 10.55
CA VAL A 176 -19.19 -8.25 10.62
C VAL A 176 -19.82 -8.38 12.01
N ARG A 177 -19.82 -7.28 12.77
CA ARG A 177 -20.35 -7.24 14.14
C ARG A 177 -21.84 -6.89 14.14
N GLU A 178 -22.48 -7.10 15.29
CA GLU A 178 -23.91 -6.80 15.48
C GLU A 178 -24.23 -5.31 15.36
N ASP A 179 -23.27 -4.44 15.68
CA ASP A 179 -23.38 -2.98 15.51
C ASP A 179 -23.21 -2.52 14.05
N GLY A 180 -23.01 -3.45 13.12
CA GLY A 180 -22.79 -3.20 11.69
C GLY A 180 -21.35 -2.80 11.34
N THR A 181 -20.46 -2.65 12.33
CA THR A 181 -19.04 -2.41 12.07
C THR A 181 -18.35 -3.67 11.57
N THR A 182 -17.25 -3.47 10.86
CA THR A 182 -16.51 -4.55 10.21
C THR A 182 -15.05 -4.53 10.62
N ALA A 183 -14.44 -5.70 10.71
CA ALA A 183 -13.02 -5.83 10.96
C ALA A 183 -12.42 -6.91 10.06
N GLY A 184 -11.40 -6.54 9.29
CA GLY A 184 -10.73 -7.45 8.37
C GLY A 184 -9.31 -7.00 8.06
N GLY A 185 -8.72 -7.63 7.06
CA GLY A 185 -7.31 -7.51 6.73
C GLY A 185 -6.51 -8.76 7.10
N PRO A 186 -5.18 -8.71 6.98
CA PRO A 186 -4.37 -9.93 6.99
C PRO A 186 -4.41 -10.70 8.29
N MET A 187 -4.44 -10.02 9.43
CA MET A 187 -4.64 -10.68 10.73
C MET A 187 -5.93 -11.51 10.80
N TYR A 188 -6.99 -11.13 10.09
CA TYR A 188 -8.25 -11.89 10.06
C TYR A 188 -8.20 -13.06 9.08
N TYR A 189 -7.78 -12.86 7.82
CA TYR A 189 -7.70 -13.98 6.87
C TYR A 189 -6.56 -14.95 7.17
N LEU A 190 -5.47 -14.51 7.81
CA LEU A 190 -4.44 -15.42 8.30
C LEU A 190 -5.00 -16.32 9.39
N LYS A 191 -5.80 -15.77 10.32
CA LYS A 191 -6.40 -16.57 11.40
C LYS A 191 -7.49 -17.51 10.87
N ALA A 192 -8.48 -16.98 10.15
CA ALA A 192 -9.66 -17.72 9.71
C ALA A 192 -9.38 -18.57 8.46
N GLY A 193 -8.72 -18.02 7.45
CA GLY A 193 -8.43 -18.73 6.21
C GLY A 193 -7.47 -19.89 6.40
N LEU A 194 -6.38 -19.73 7.18
CA LEU A 194 -5.50 -20.87 7.44
C LEU A 194 -6.19 -21.94 8.29
N ALA A 195 -7.12 -21.57 9.17
CA ALA A 195 -7.92 -22.55 9.90
C ALA A 195 -8.84 -23.35 8.96
N GLU A 196 -9.46 -22.70 7.97
CA GLU A 196 -10.31 -23.34 6.94
C GLU A 196 -9.56 -24.44 6.17
N ILE A 197 -8.28 -24.23 5.86
CA ILE A 197 -7.44 -25.20 5.14
C ILE A 197 -6.70 -26.18 6.08
N GLY A 198 -7.07 -26.25 7.36
CA GLY A 198 -6.52 -27.21 8.32
C GLY A 198 -5.18 -26.81 8.97
N ARG A 199 -4.82 -25.53 8.95
CA ARG A 199 -3.58 -24.97 9.57
C ARG A 199 -3.85 -23.91 10.65
N PRO A 200 -4.73 -24.15 11.64
CA PRO A 200 -5.13 -23.13 12.62
C PRO A 200 -3.99 -22.62 13.50
N LYS A 201 -3.00 -23.46 13.85
CA LYS A 201 -1.84 -23.05 14.66
C LYS A 201 -0.96 -22.04 13.92
N LEU A 202 -0.66 -22.33 12.65
CA LEU A 202 0.10 -21.42 11.79
C LEU A 202 -0.67 -20.12 11.57
N GLY A 203 -1.98 -20.20 11.31
CA GLY A 203 -2.84 -19.03 11.15
C GLY A 203 -2.84 -18.11 12.38
N LYS A 204 -2.94 -18.67 13.59
CA LYS A 204 -2.88 -17.90 14.84
C LYS A 204 -1.51 -17.23 15.04
N PHE A 205 -0.42 -17.92 14.72
CA PHE A 205 0.92 -17.35 14.82
C PHE A 205 1.12 -16.19 13.83
N LEU A 206 0.86 -16.42 12.53
CA LEU A 206 1.04 -15.41 11.49
C LEU A 206 0.13 -14.20 11.68
N SER A 207 -1.12 -14.41 12.10
CA SER A 207 -2.05 -13.30 12.37
C SER A 207 -1.61 -12.41 13.54
N MET A 208 -1.11 -13.01 14.63
CA MET A 208 -0.60 -12.26 15.78
C MET A 208 0.66 -11.49 15.40
N PHE A 209 1.59 -12.15 14.71
CA PHE A 209 2.82 -11.52 14.22
C PHE A 209 2.51 -10.35 13.29
N TYR A 210 1.62 -10.55 12.31
CA TYR A 210 1.19 -9.49 11.41
C TYR A 210 0.53 -8.33 12.17
N ALA A 211 -0.37 -8.60 13.12
CA ALA A 211 -1.07 -7.54 13.83
C ALA A 211 -0.12 -6.66 14.67
N ILE A 212 0.88 -7.26 15.32
CA ILE A 212 1.92 -6.50 16.05
C ILE A 212 2.78 -5.69 15.08
N ALA A 213 3.25 -6.33 14.00
CA ALA A 213 4.04 -5.64 12.98
C ALA A 213 3.27 -4.49 12.32
N ALA A 214 1.98 -4.70 12.03
CA ALA A 214 1.10 -3.68 11.48
C ALA A 214 0.91 -2.51 12.45
N LEU A 215 0.63 -2.77 13.73
CA LEU A 215 0.43 -1.73 14.73
C LEU A 215 1.64 -0.82 14.88
N ILE A 216 2.85 -1.40 14.84
CA ILE A 216 4.11 -0.65 14.92
C ILE A 216 4.43 0.01 13.57
N GLY A 217 4.23 -0.71 12.47
CA GLY A 217 4.66 -0.30 11.14
C GLY A 217 3.89 0.87 10.57
N VAL A 218 2.60 1.01 10.93
CA VAL A 218 1.81 2.16 10.49
C VAL A 218 2.37 3.49 10.96
N PHE A 219 3.09 3.53 12.09
CA PHE A 219 3.70 4.78 12.58
C PHE A 219 4.84 5.25 11.69
N GLY A 220 5.59 4.35 11.04
CA GLY A 220 6.70 4.74 10.17
C GLY A 220 6.19 5.46 8.94
N ALA A 221 5.72 4.69 7.96
CA ALA A 221 5.37 5.22 6.64
C ALA A 221 4.12 6.09 6.66
N GLY A 222 3.18 5.82 7.58
CA GLY A 222 1.87 6.45 7.62
C GLY A 222 1.77 7.68 8.52
N ASN A 223 2.73 7.88 9.44
CA ASN A 223 2.66 8.95 10.44
C ASN A 223 3.93 9.79 10.45
N LEU A 224 5.02 9.23 10.98
CA LEU A 224 6.27 9.95 11.20
C LEU A 224 6.84 10.47 9.89
N PHE A 225 6.90 9.63 8.85
CA PHE A 225 7.43 9.99 7.54
C PHE A 225 6.61 11.10 6.87
N GLN A 226 5.28 10.98 6.92
CA GLN A 226 4.37 11.94 6.29
C GLN A 226 4.41 13.29 6.99
N ALA A 227 4.42 13.30 8.32
CA ALA A 227 4.51 14.52 9.10
C ALA A 227 5.85 15.25 8.85
N ASN A 228 6.94 14.49 8.78
CA ASN A 228 8.27 15.03 8.49
C ASN A 228 8.34 15.72 7.13
N GLN A 229 8.00 14.96 6.08
CA GLN A 229 8.08 15.43 4.70
C GLN A 229 7.08 16.55 4.41
N GLY A 230 5.88 16.49 4.98
CA GLY A 230 4.90 17.57 4.89
C GLY A 230 5.40 18.87 5.51
N ALA A 231 6.10 18.79 6.64
CA ALA A 231 6.70 19.96 7.29
C ALA A 231 7.89 20.52 6.49
N ALA A 232 8.79 19.65 6.02
CA ALA A 232 9.97 20.05 5.25
C ALA A 232 9.61 20.78 3.95
N VAL A 233 8.63 20.25 3.18
CA VAL A 233 8.20 20.88 1.93
C VAL A 233 7.53 22.23 2.17
N LEU A 234 6.80 22.39 3.28
CA LEU A 234 6.20 23.67 3.65
C LEU A 234 7.27 24.71 4.04
N VAL A 235 8.31 24.31 4.77
CA VAL A 235 9.45 25.18 5.10
C VAL A 235 10.16 25.63 3.83
N ASN A 236 10.47 24.71 2.92
CA ASN A 236 11.11 25.02 1.64
C ASN A 236 10.29 26.02 0.82
N ALA A 237 8.97 25.82 0.72
CA ALA A 237 8.08 26.73 0.00
C ALA A 237 7.95 28.12 0.64
N THR A 238 8.26 28.27 1.92
CA THR A 238 8.12 29.52 2.68
C THR A 238 9.45 30.24 2.92
N GLY A 239 10.51 29.87 2.19
CA GLY A 239 11.81 30.52 2.23
C GLY A 239 12.96 29.66 2.76
N GLY A 240 12.76 28.35 2.91
CA GLY A 240 13.79 27.41 3.37
C GLY A 240 14.33 27.81 4.75
N GLU A 241 15.64 27.97 4.87
CA GLU A 241 16.30 28.40 6.12
C GLU A 241 15.82 29.78 6.61
N SER A 242 15.39 30.66 5.70
CA SER A 242 14.84 31.97 6.06
C SER A 242 13.35 31.94 6.43
N SER A 243 12.71 30.76 6.32
CA SER A 243 11.32 30.58 6.70
C SER A 243 11.12 30.81 8.20
N TRP A 244 10.02 31.46 8.55
CA TRP A 244 9.58 31.58 9.95
C TRP A 244 9.34 30.22 10.63
N PHE A 245 9.12 29.16 9.84
CA PHE A 245 8.89 27.80 10.31
C PHE A 245 10.15 26.94 10.43
N ALA A 246 11.32 27.41 9.97
CA ALA A 246 12.54 26.59 9.89
C ALA A 246 12.96 25.98 11.25
N ASP A 247 12.81 26.74 12.33
CA ASP A 247 13.08 26.32 13.72
C ASP A 247 11.82 25.83 14.48
N LYS A 248 10.68 25.72 13.79
CA LYS A 248 9.35 25.44 14.39
C LYS A 248 8.60 24.32 13.66
N LEU A 249 9.31 23.28 13.23
CA LEU A 249 8.69 22.11 12.60
C LEU A 249 7.60 21.45 13.48
N TRP A 250 7.82 21.43 14.79
CA TRP A 250 6.83 20.97 15.77
C TRP A 250 5.50 21.73 15.67
N LEU A 251 5.50 23.01 15.31
CA LEU A 251 4.29 23.81 15.16
C LEU A 251 3.49 23.39 13.93
N ILE A 252 4.18 23.09 12.81
CA ILE A 252 3.53 22.49 11.63
C ILE A 252 2.92 21.14 12.03
N GLY A 253 3.67 20.33 12.77
CA GLY A 253 3.19 19.08 13.36
C GLY A 253 1.92 19.26 14.21
N VAL A 254 1.87 20.28 15.09
CA VAL A 254 0.69 20.59 15.91
C VAL A 254 -0.51 20.96 15.04
N ILE A 255 -0.33 21.77 14.00
CA ILE A 255 -1.41 22.15 13.08
C ILE A 255 -1.96 20.89 12.38
N MET A 256 -1.08 20.05 11.82
CA MET A 256 -1.47 18.79 11.20
C MET A 256 -2.17 17.85 12.19
N ALA A 257 -1.67 17.74 13.42
CA ALA A 257 -2.24 16.90 14.46
C ALA A 257 -3.66 17.34 14.86
N VAL A 258 -3.90 18.65 15.00
CA VAL A 258 -5.24 19.19 15.28
C VAL A 258 -6.19 18.87 14.13
N LEU A 259 -5.81 19.13 12.89
CA LEU A 259 -6.63 18.85 11.71
C LEU A 259 -6.92 17.36 11.57
N ALA A 260 -5.91 16.49 11.78
CA ALA A 260 -6.06 15.05 11.70
C ALA A 260 -6.97 14.54 12.84
N GLY A 261 -6.82 15.07 14.05
CA GLY A 261 -7.65 14.70 15.20
C GLY A 261 -9.14 14.96 15.00
N LEU A 262 -9.51 16.07 14.33
CA LEU A 262 -10.92 16.37 14.00
C LEU A 262 -11.58 15.29 13.13
N VAL A 263 -10.79 14.60 12.30
CA VAL A 263 -11.26 13.53 11.40
C VAL A 263 -11.15 12.16 12.05
N ILE A 264 -9.97 11.82 12.59
CA ILE A 264 -9.64 10.48 13.13
C ILE A 264 -10.57 10.08 14.27
N ILE A 265 -10.93 11.03 15.16
CA ILE A 265 -11.84 10.76 16.29
C ILE A 265 -13.22 10.29 15.81
N GLY A 266 -13.64 10.65 14.59
CA GLY A 266 -14.91 10.21 14.00
C GLY A 266 -14.90 8.80 13.40
N GLY A 267 -13.77 8.09 13.42
CA GLY A 267 -13.66 6.73 12.90
C GLY A 267 -13.67 6.63 11.38
N ILE A 268 -13.84 5.41 10.86
CA ILE A 268 -13.66 5.10 9.43
C ILE A 268 -14.61 5.87 8.52
N LYS A 269 -15.88 6.07 8.90
CA LYS A 269 -16.83 6.80 8.06
C LYS A 269 -16.35 8.23 7.77
N LYS A 270 -15.91 8.96 8.81
CA LYS A 270 -15.33 10.30 8.63
C LYS A 270 -14.02 10.25 7.85
N ILE A 271 -13.13 9.30 8.14
CA ILE A 271 -11.87 9.16 7.38
C ILE A 271 -12.19 8.97 5.90
N ALA A 272 -13.06 8.03 5.57
CA ALA A 272 -13.50 7.71 4.22
C ALA A 272 -14.21 8.88 3.52
N ASP A 273 -15.02 9.66 4.23
CA ASP A 273 -15.65 10.87 3.67
C ASP A 273 -14.62 11.92 3.29
N TYR A 274 -13.60 12.15 4.11
CA TYR A 274 -12.55 13.12 3.84
C TYR A 274 -11.59 12.62 2.75
N THR A 275 -11.10 11.39 2.85
CA THR A 275 -10.19 10.81 1.83
C THR A 275 -10.88 10.71 0.48
N SER A 276 -12.14 10.28 0.40
CA SER A 276 -12.88 10.26 -0.87
C SER A 276 -13.16 11.63 -1.49
N ALA A 277 -12.96 12.72 -0.75
CA ALA A 277 -13.00 14.09 -1.29
C ALA A 277 -11.60 14.56 -1.69
N ILE A 278 -10.63 14.38 -0.80
CA ILE A 278 -9.27 14.91 -0.93
C ILE A 278 -8.46 14.13 -1.97
N THR A 279 -8.53 12.80 -1.95
CA THR A 279 -7.71 11.93 -2.81
C THR A 279 -7.88 12.20 -4.29
N PRO A 280 -9.11 12.28 -4.84
CA PRO A 280 -9.29 12.60 -6.25
C PRO A 280 -8.79 14.02 -6.59
N LEU A 281 -9.02 14.99 -5.70
CA LEU A 281 -8.60 16.38 -5.90
C LEU A 281 -7.08 16.49 -6.00
N MET A 282 -6.35 15.94 -5.02
CA MET A 282 -4.88 16.00 -4.99
C MET A 282 -4.25 15.24 -6.15
N ALA A 283 -4.79 14.07 -6.50
CA ALA A 283 -4.30 13.28 -7.64
C ALA A 283 -4.51 14.03 -8.97
N ILE A 284 -5.69 14.61 -9.20
CA ILE A 284 -5.97 15.39 -10.41
C ILE A 284 -5.09 16.64 -10.48
N LEU A 285 -4.95 17.36 -9.37
CA LEU A 285 -4.11 18.56 -9.30
C LEU A 285 -2.65 18.25 -9.64
N TYR A 286 -2.11 17.18 -9.08
CA TYR A 286 -0.76 16.71 -9.36
C TYR A 286 -0.59 16.23 -10.81
N MET A 287 -1.55 15.45 -11.33
CA MET A 287 -1.53 15.01 -12.73
C MET A 287 -1.58 16.19 -13.71
N ILE A 288 -2.40 17.21 -13.45
CA ILE A 288 -2.43 18.42 -14.28
C ILE A 288 -1.06 19.14 -14.24
N GLY A 289 -0.46 19.26 -13.05
CA GLY A 289 0.87 19.86 -12.90
C GLY A 289 1.95 19.13 -13.69
N THR A 290 2.04 17.81 -13.54
CA THR A 290 3.00 16.97 -14.29
C THR A 290 2.74 16.99 -15.79
N ILE A 291 1.48 16.93 -16.24
CA ILE A 291 1.12 17.06 -17.66
C ILE A 291 1.55 18.42 -18.20
N ALA A 292 1.39 19.52 -17.45
CA ALA A 292 1.84 20.83 -17.89
C ALA A 292 3.37 20.88 -18.09
N VAL A 293 4.16 20.28 -17.18
CA VAL A 293 5.62 20.13 -17.35
C VAL A 293 5.95 19.36 -18.63
N ILE A 294 5.27 18.24 -18.85
CA ILE A 294 5.46 17.39 -20.04
C ILE A 294 5.10 18.16 -21.32
N LEU A 295 4.01 18.95 -21.32
CA LEU A 295 3.58 19.72 -22.49
C LEU A 295 4.53 20.87 -22.83
N VAL A 296 5.12 21.52 -21.82
CA VAL A 296 6.19 22.52 -22.04
C VAL A 296 7.41 21.88 -22.69
N ASN A 297 7.71 20.63 -22.35
CA ASN A 297 8.84 19.86 -22.85
C ASN A 297 8.43 18.80 -23.90
N PHE A 298 7.34 19.02 -24.65
CA PHE A 298 6.71 17.96 -25.45
C PHE A 298 7.62 17.34 -26.52
N THR A 299 8.57 18.11 -27.06
CA THR A 299 9.53 17.64 -28.06
C THR A 299 10.47 16.59 -27.51
N SER A 300 10.68 16.55 -26.20
CA SER A 300 11.57 15.62 -25.51
C SER A 300 10.88 14.29 -25.18
N ILE A 301 9.56 14.15 -25.36
CA ILE A 301 8.81 12.93 -25.01
C ILE A 301 9.35 11.68 -25.72
N PRO A 302 9.58 11.67 -27.05
CA PRO A 302 10.11 10.48 -27.71
C PRO A 302 11.51 10.10 -27.21
N ALA A 303 12.35 11.10 -26.94
CA ALA A 303 13.69 10.89 -26.37
C ALA A 303 13.61 10.33 -24.94
N ALA A 304 12.71 10.83 -24.12
CA ALA A 304 12.49 10.35 -22.75
C ALA A 304 12.10 8.87 -22.72
N PHE A 305 11.15 8.45 -23.57
CA PHE A 305 10.85 7.02 -23.71
C PHE A 305 12.07 6.22 -24.20
N GLY A 306 12.82 6.75 -25.18
CA GLY A 306 14.06 6.15 -25.65
C GLY A 306 15.07 5.91 -24.52
N GLU A 307 15.28 6.90 -23.66
CA GLU A 307 16.15 6.81 -22.48
C GLU A 307 15.63 5.80 -21.44
N MET A 308 14.31 5.75 -21.19
CA MET A 308 13.70 4.75 -20.31
C MET A 308 13.92 3.33 -20.83
N PHE A 309 13.66 3.07 -22.11
CA PHE A 309 13.83 1.73 -22.68
C PHE A 309 15.30 1.33 -22.78
N ALA A 310 16.18 2.23 -23.22
CA ALA A 310 17.61 1.94 -23.28
C ALA A 310 18.16 1.69 -21.87
N GLY A 311 17.95 2.63 -20.94
CA GLY A 311 18.45 2.57 -19.57
C GLY A 311 17.95 1.37 -18.77
N ALA A 312 16.75 0.86 -19.06
CA ALA A 312 16.20 -0.29 -18.34
C ALA A 312 16.96 -1.59 -18.61
N PHE A 313 17.62 -1.69 -19.77
CA PHE A 313 18.35 -2.89 -20.20
C PHE A 313 19.85 -2.66 -20.37
N THR A 314 20.32 -1.41 -20.32
CA THR A 314 21.74 -1.05 -20.38
C THR A 314 22.20 -0.58 -19.00
N GLY A 315 23.15 -1.29 -18.39
CA GLY A 315 23.68 -1.02 -17.06
C GLY A 315 24.50 0.26 -16.85
N GLY A 316 24.25 1.30 -17.64
CA GLY A 316 25.13 2.47 -17.82
C GLY A 316 25.25 3.44 -16.63
N GLY A 317 24.85 3.07 -15.42
CA GLY A 317 24.87 3.97 -14.26
C GLY A 317 24.77 3.32 -12.88
N VAL A 318 24.66 1.98 -12.78
CA VAL A 318 24.49 1.28 -11.49
C VAL A 318 25.38 0.04 -11.46
N ALA A 319 26.03 -0.22 -10.32
CA ALA A 319 26.70 -1.49 -10.06
C ALA A 319 25.72 -2.67 -10.29
N GLY A 320 26.17 -3.75 -10.93
CA GLY A 320 25.32 -4.89 -11.33
C GLY A 320 24.45 -4.72 -12.58
N GLY A 321 24.60 -3.62 -13.33
CA GLY A 321 24.03 -3.44 -14.65
C GLY A 321 22.50 -3.42 -14.70
N PHE A 322 21.87 -4.07 -15.69
CA PHE A 322 20.40 -4.04 -15.84
C PHE A 322 19.66 -4.60 -14.62
N VAL A 323 20.27 -5.56 -13.91
CA VAL A 323 19.70 -6.14 -12.69
C VAL A 323 19.67 -5.10 -11.57
N GLY A 324 20.73 -4.29 -11.42
CA GLY A 324 20.76 -3.18 -10.46
C GLY A 324 19.65 -2.15 -10.72
N VAL A 325 19.49 -1.73 -11.99
CA VAL A 325 18.42 -0.81 -12.40
C VAL A 325 17.03 -1.38 -12.10
N ALA A 326 16.83 -2.68 -12.37
CA ALA A 326 15.58 -3.36 -12.06
C ALA A 326 15.29 -3.40 -10.56
N ILE A 327 16.28 -3.69 -9.72
CA ILE A 327 16.14 -3.72 -8.26
C ILE A 327 15.70 -2.35 -7.74
N VAL A 328 16.39 -1.28 -8.17
CA VAL A 328 16.06 0.11 -7.76
C VAL A 328 14.62 0.44 -8.14
N GLY A 329 14.22 0.18 -9.39
CA GLY A 329 12.86 0.44 -9.85
C GLY A 329 11.81 -0.37 -9.09
N ILE A 330 12.02 -1.67 -8.90
CA ILE A 330 11.05 -2.54 -8.21
C ILE A 330 10.93 -2.15 -6.74
N GLN A 331 12.05 -1.90 -6.04
CA GLN A 331 12.02 -1.49 -4.64
C GLN A 331 11.21 -0.20 -4.44
N ARG A 332 11.39 0.79 -5.31
CA ARG A 332 10.66 2.05 -5.22
C ARG A 332 9.18 1.89 -5.59
N ALA A 333 8.86 1.03 -6.56
CA ALA A 333 7.48 0.69 -6.87
C ALA A 333 6.75 0.03 -5.70
N LEU A 334 7.43 -0.87 -4.98
CA LEU A 334 6.90 -1.54 -3.79
C LEU A 334 6.58 -0.55 -2.66
N PHE A 335 7.42 0.46 -2.47
CA PHE A 335 7.15 1.54 -1.52
C PHE A 335 5.94 2.40 -1.92
N SER A 336 5.78 2.66 -3.21
CA SER A 336 4.67 3.47 -3.73
C SER A 336 3.32 2.76 -3.55
N ASN A 337 3.17 1.56 -4.10
CA ASN A 337 1.86 0.90 -4.11
C ASN A 337 1.57 0.07 -2.86
N ALA A 338 2.55 -0.19 -1.99
CA ALA A 338 2.42 -1.05 -0.82
C ALA A 338 1.84 -2.45 -1.14
N ALA A 339 2.03 -2.96 -2.36
CA ALA A 339 1.54 -4.27 -2.76
C ALA A 339 2.29 -5.37 -2.00
N GLY A 340 1.54 -6.26 -1.36
CA GLY A 340 2.10 -7.33 -0.54
C GLY A 340 2.20 -6.98 0.93
N VAL A 341 1.95 -5.72 1.33
CA VAL A 341 1.93 -5.28 2.74
C VAL A 341 0.59 -5.66 3.42
N GLY A 342 -0.49 -5.76 2.65
CA GLY A 342 -1.81 -6.17 3.15
C GLY A 342 -2.74 -5.05 3.60
N SER A 343 -2.36 -3.78 3.41
CA SER A 343 -3.17 -2.60 3.74
C SER A 343 -4.51 -2.57 2.99
N ALA A 344 -4.53 -2.95 1.71
CA ALA A 344 -5.76 -3.01 0.92
C ALA A 344 -6.79 -3.98 1.51
N GLY A 345 -6.32 -5.09 2.09
CA GLY A 345 -7.18 -6.01 2.84
C GLY A 345 -7.86 -5.37 4.04
N MET A 346 -7.22 -4.38 4.69
CA MET A 346 -7.81 -3.63 5.80
C MET A 346 -8.82 -2.59 5.31
N ALA A 347 -8.45 -1.78 4.31
CA ALA A 347 -9.32 -0.75 3.73
C ALA A 347 -10.60 -1.36 3.15
N HIS A 348 -10.46 -2.33 2.25
CA HIS A 348 -11.57 -2.93 1.55
C HIS A 348 -12.44 -3.83 2.43
N SER A 349 -11.94 -4.31 3.57
CA SER A 349 -12.77 -5.05 4.52
C SER A 349 -13.93 -4.23 5.09
N ALA A 350 -13.87 -2.88 5.02
CA ALA A 350 -14.96 -2.00 5.46
C ALA A 350 -16.09 -1.82 4.45
N VAL A 351 -15.95 -2.32 3.23
CA VAL A 351 -16.86 -1.96 2.14
C VAL A 351 -18.21 -2.66 2.25
N LYS A 352 -19.29 -1.96 1.92
CA LYS A 352 -20.60 -2.57 1.68
C LYS A 352 -20.47 -3.55 0.53
N THR A 353 -20.51 -4.85 0.80
CA THR A 353 -20.54 -5.89 -0.23
C THR A 353 -20.83 -7.26 0.38
N SER A 354 -21.54 -8.10 -0.36
CA SER A 354 -21.71 -9.53 -0.03
C SER A 354 -20.82 -10.44 -0.89
N ARG A 355 -19.99 -9.87 -1.77
CA ARG A 355 -19.23 -10.59 -2.81
C ARG A 355 -17.75 -10.22 -2.72
N PRO A 356 -16.89 -11.01 -2.06
CA PRO A 356 -15.51 -10.64 -1.82
C PRO A 356 -14.71 -10.23 -3.07
N ALA A 357 -14.95 -10.88 -4.20
CA ALA A 357 -14.26 -10.58 -5.45
C ALA A 357 -14.52 -9.15 -5.97
N THR A 358 -15.64 -8.49 -5.61
CA THR A 358 -15.90 -7.10 -6.03
C THR A 358 -14.80 -6.16 -5.56
N GLU A 359 -14.33 -6.36 -4.33
CA GLU A 359 -13.27 -5.53 -3.79
C GLU A 359 -11.90 -5.88 -4.36
N GLY A 360 -11.68 -7.13 -4.76
CA GLY A 360 -10.51 -7.47 -5.58
C GLY A 360 -10.46 -6.69 -6.88
N TYR A 361 -11.58 -6.63 -7.62
CA TYR A 361 -11.68 -5.85 -8.86
C TYR A 361 -11.56 -4.34 -8.62
N THR A 362 -11.95 -3.85 -7.44
CA THR A 362 -11.79 -2.44 -7.07
C THR A 362 -10.33 -2.13 -6.73
N ALA A 363 -9.71 -2.89 -5.82
CA ALA A 363 -8.36 -2.66 -5.32
C ALA A 363 -7.26 -2.78 -6.39
N MET A 364 -7.52 -3.52 -7.47
CA MET A 364 -6.57 -3.60 -8.59
C MET A 364 -6.34 -2.26 -9.29
N TRP A 365 -7.23 -1.27 -9.10
CA TRP A 365 -7.03 0.10 -9.58
C TRP A 365 -5.97 0.85 -8.79
N GLU A 366 -5.65 0.43 -7.56
CA GLU A 366 -4.69 1.15 -6.74
C GLU A 366 -3.33 1.22 -7.43
N PRO A 367 -2.68 0.10 -7.81
CA PRO A 367 -1.37 0.16 -8.46
C PRO A 367 -1.42 0.72 -9.88
N LEU A 368 -2.58 0.65 -10.54
CA LEU A 368 -2.79 1.23 -11.86
C LEU A 368 -2.74 2.76 -11.81
N VAL A 369 -3.48 3.37 -10.88
CA VAL A 369 -3.46 4.83 -10.72
C VAL A 369 -2.12 5.29 -10.15
N ASP A 370 -1.65 4.63 -9.10
CA ASP A 370 -0.43 4.95 -8.38
C ASP A 370 0.84 4.76 -9.22
N SER A 371 1.18 3.51 -9.54
CA SER A 371 2.48 3.15 -10.10
C SER A 371 2.51 3.22 -11.63
N VAL A 372 1.39 3.00 -12.32
CA VAL A 372 1.36 3.01 -13.79
C VAL A 372 1.05 4.40 -14.33
N ILE A 373 0.09 5.13 -13.77
CA ILE A 373 -0.30 6.45 -14.27
C ILE A 373 0.55 7.54 -13.60
N VAL A 374 0.44 7.71 -12.28
CA VAL A 374 1.06 8.83 -11.58
C VAL A 374 2.58 8.75 -11.65
N CYS A 375 3.20 7.60 -11.35
CA CYS A 375 4.66 7.47 -11.46
C CYS A 375 5.19 7.66 -12.89
N THR A 376 4.45 7.25 -13.93
CA THR A 376 4.85 7.51 -15.33
C THR A 376 4.84 9.00 -15.62
N LEU A 377 3.80 9.72 -15.19
CA LEU A 377 3.73 11.16 -15.37
C LEU A 377 4.85 11.88 -14.62
N THR A 378 5.16 11.48 -13.38
CA THR A 378 6.31 12.00 -12.62
C THR A 378 7.61 11.73 -13.38
N ALA A 379 7.85 10.48 -13.81
CA ALA A 379 9.07 10.11 -14.51
C ALA A 379 9.24 10.90 -15.81
N LEU A 380 8.19 11.02 -16.61
CA LEU A 380 8.22 11.80 -17.84
C LEU A 380 8.48 13.28 -17.55
N ALA A 381 7.84 13.88 -16.53
CA ALA A 381 8.11 15.27 -16.15
C ALA A 381 9.59 15.48 -15.77
N ILE A 382 10.19 14.57 -15.02
CA ILE A 382 11.60 14.65 -14.62
C ILE A 382 12.54 14.42 -15.81
N ILE A 383 12.31 13.37 -16.61
CA ILE A 383 13.21 13.00 -17.71
C ILE A 383 13.16 14.04 -18.84
N THR A 384 11.96 14.55 -19.18
CA THR A 384 11.80 15.53 -20.27
C THR A 384 12.42 16.89 -19.97
N THR A 385 12.52 17.27 -18.68
CA THR A 385 13.24 18.49 -18.26
C THR A 385 14.75 18.31 -18.22
N GLY A 386 15.25 17.07 -18.16
CA GLY A 386 16.66 16.76 -18.04
C GLY A 386 17.29 17.13 -16.69
N MET A 387 16.49 17.60 -15.72
CA MET A 387 16.98 18.06 -14.41
C MET A 387 17.72 16.98 -13.62
N TYR A 388 17.32 15.71 -13.77
CA TYR A 388 18.00 14.59 -13.13
C TYR A 388 19.46 14.40 -13.60
N LYS A 389 19.85 15.02 -14.72
CA LYS A 389 21.24 14.99 -15.21
C LYS A 389 22.13 16.01 -14.47
N GLN A 390 21.56 17.09 -13.92
CA GLN A 390 22.29 18.14 -13.21
C GLN A 390 22.73 17.73 -11.79
N GLU A 391 22.17 16.65 -11.25
CA GLU A 391 22.61 16.06 -9.97
C GLU A 391 24.04 15.48 -10.10
N ASN A 392 24.41 14.99 -11.29
CA ASN A 392 25.77 14.50 -11.58
C ASN A 392 26.83 15.62 -11.65
N ASP A 393 26.41 16.90 -11.63
CA ASP A 393 27.27 18.09 -11.62
C ASP A 393 27.39 18.73 -10.21
N GLY A 394 26.90 18.05 -9.15
CA GLY A 394 27.05 18.50 -7.75
C GLY A 394 25.90 19.36 -7.22
N SER A 395 24.70 19.22 -7.77
CA SER A 395 23.49 19.76 -7.12
C SER A 395 22.87 18.72 -6.19
N ASP A 396 22.63 19.08 -4.91
CA ASP A 396 22.12 18.20 -3.83
C ASP A 396 20.61 17.87 -3.94
N ALA A 397 19.95 18.20 -5.05
CA ALA A 397 18.50 18.16 -5.16
C ALA A 397 17.98 16.72 -5.40
N ALA A 398 17.75 15.98 -4.32
CA ALA A 398 17.18 14.62 -4.35
C ALA A 398 15.67 14.57 -4.02
N GLY A 399 14.98 13.53 -4.51
CA GLY A 399 13.60 13.23 -4.10
C GLY A 399 12.55 14.28 -4.49
N VAL A 400 11.80 14.81 -3.51
CA VAL A 400 10.74 15.80 -3.80
C VAL A 400 11.34 17.07 -4.40
N GLU A 401 12.55 17.44 -4.00
CA GLU A 401 13.22 18.64 -4.48
C GLU A 401 13.51 18.56 -5.98
N LEU A 402 14.00 17.42 -6.48
CA LEU A 402 14.18 17.21 -7.92
C LEU A 402 12.86 17.41 -8.69
N THR A 403 11.77 16.88 -8.15
CA THR A 403 10.44 17.08 -8.75
C THR A 403 10.02 18.55 -8.70
N SER A 404 10.30 19.24 -7.60
CA SER A 404 10.05 20.68 -7.43
C SER A 404 10.80 21.50 -8.46
N THR A 405 12.07 21.18 -8.71
CA THR A 405 12.90 21.85 -9.72
C THR A 405 12.38 21.60 -11.13
N ALA A 406 11.95 20.37 -11.44
CA ALA A 406 11.28 20.08 -12.71
C ALA A 406 9.99 20.91 -12.89
N PHE A 407 9.20 21.09 -11.83
CA PHE A 407 8.01 21.95 -11.86
C PHE A 407 8.38 23.44 -12.06
N GLY A 408 9.49 23.89 -11.48
CA GLY A 408 10.01 25.25 -11.65
C GLY A 408 10.33 25.63 -13.10
N THR A 409 10.54 24.65 -13.99
CA THR A 409 10.79 24.90 -15.42
C THR A 409 9.58 25.46 -16.16
N VAL A 410 8.37 25.28 -15.64
CA VAL A 410 7.12 25.79 -16.24
C VAL A 410 6.88 27.25 -15.85
N ALA A 411 6.97 27.54 -14.55
CA ALA A 411 6.79 28.88 -13.99
C ALA A 411 7.37 28.95 -12.57
N SER A 412 7.77 30.15 -12.11
CA SER A 412 8.32 30.35 -10.76
C SER A 412 7.36 29.99 -9.62
N TRP A 413 6.05 30.02 -9.85
CA TRP A 413 5.03 29.66 -8.86
C TRP A 413 4.59 28.20 -8.91
N PHE A 414 5.00 27.43 -9.93
CA PHE A 414 4.61 26.01 -10.07
C PHE A 414 5.07 25.12 -8.91
N PRO A 415 6.25 25.33 -8.28
CA PRO A 415 6.63 24.60 -7.06
C PRO A 415 5.65 24.77 -5.88
N VAL A 416 4.93 25.90 -5.82
CA VAL A 416 3.89 26.11 -4.80
C VAL A 416 2.71 25.18 -5.03
N LEU A 417 2.35 24.91 -6.30
CA LEU A 417 1.33 23.93 -6.65
C LEU A 417 1.72 22.52 -6.15
N LEU A 418 2.98 22.12 -6.38
CA LEU A 418 3.51 20.86 -5.88
C LEU A 418 3.44 20.79 -4.35
N THR A 419 3.81 21.87 -3.66
CA THR A 419 3.74 21.96 -2.19
C THR A 419 2.32 21.72 -1.68
N ILE A 420 1.32 22.36 -2.29
CA ILE A 420 -0.10 22.14 -1.94
C ILE A 420 -0.47 20.67 -2.12
N CYS A 421 -0.09 20.05 -3.25
CA CYS A 421 -0.32 18.62 -3.48
C CYS A 421 0.32 17.76 -2.39
N VAL A 422 1.61 17.98 -2.07
CA VAL A 422 2.36 17.19 -1.10
C VAL A 422 1.76 17.29 0.31
N VAL A 423 1.35 18.48 0.75
CA VAL A 423 0.70 18.66 2.05
C VAL A 423 -0.64 17.91 2.10
N LEU A 424 -1.44 17.96 1.03
CA LEU A 424 -2.68 17.19 0.93
C LEU A 424 -2.42 15.68 0.93
N PHE A 425 -1.39 15.23 0.21
CA PHE A 425 -0.96 13.83 0.20
C PHE A 425 -0.60 13.37 1.61
N ALA A 426 0.36 14.04 2.26
CA ALA A 426 0.81 13.71 3.60
C ALA A 426 -0.36 13.68 4.60
N PHE A 427 -1.23 14.69 4.56
CA PHE A 427 -2.40 14.76 5.43
C PHE A 427 -3.35 13.58 5.19
N SER A 428 -3.68 13.27 3.93
CA SER A 428 -4.60 12.18 3.60
C SER A 428 -4.03 10.80 3.98
N THR A 429 -2.71 10.58 3.83
CA THR A 429 -2.03 9.35 4.23
C THR A 429 -2.10 9.14 5.74
N VAL A 430 -1.87 10.20 6.53
CA VAL A 430 -2.01 10.17 8.00
C VAL A 430 -3.41 9.73 8.44
N LEU A 431 -4.45 10.17 7.72
CA LEU A 431 -5.82 9.74 7.99
C LEU A 431 -6.01 8.25 7.70
N SER A 432 -5.61 7.77 6.52
CA SER A 432 -5.77 6.36 6.12
C SER A 432 -5.00 5.40 7.01
N TYR A 433 -3.74 5.69 7.32
CA TYR A 433 -2.92 4.78 8.13
C TYR A 433 -3.35 4.73 9.60
N SER A 434 -3.98 5.80 10.10
CA SER A 434 -4.62 5.76 11.43
C SER A 434 -5.68 4.67 11.49
N TYR A 435 -6.40 4.42 10.41
CA TYR A 435 -7.41 3.37 10.36
C TYR A 435 -6.78 1.97 10.31
N TYR A 436 -5.68 1.79 9.59
CA TYR A 436 -4.94 0.51 9.58
C TYR A 436 -4.42 0.15 10.97
N GLY A 437 -3.87 1.12 11.69
CA GLY A 437 -3.44 0.92 13.09
C GLY A 437 -4.60 0.65 14.05
N GLN A 438 -5.76 1.29 13.85
CA GLN A 438 -6.98 0.97 14.59
C GLN A 438 -7.43 -0.48 14.35
N LYS A 439 -7.34 -1.00 13.12
CA LYS A 439 -7.68 -2.41 12.83
C LYS A 439 -6.69 -3.40 13.44
N ALA A 440 -5.40 -3.07 13.44
CA ALA A 440 -4.41 -3.87 14.17
C ALA A 440 -4.70 -3.89 15.68
N THR A 441 -4.98 -2.72 16.27
CA THR A 441 -5.39 -2.56 17.69
C THR A 441 -6.66 -3.36 18.00
N ASP A 442 -7.63 -3.33 17.10
CA ASP A 442 -8.93 -4.01 17.23
C ASP A 442 -8.73 -5.52 17.38
N PHE A 443 -7.91 -6.09 16.50
CA PHE A 443 -7.60 -7.51 16.49
C PHE A 443 -6.85 -7.95 17.76
N LEU A 444 -5.86 -7.16 18.21
CA LEU A 444 -5.02 -7.50 19.35
C LEU A 444 -5.77 -7.43 20.68
N THR A 445 -6.71 -6.50 20.79
CA THR A 445 -7.43 -6.24 22.04
C THR A 445 -8.84 -6.82 22.09
N GLY A 446 -9.30 -7.41 20.98
CA GLY A 446 -10.65 -7.98 20.87
C GLY A 446 -11.75 -6.92 20.85
N GLY A 447 -11.47 -5.73 20.31
CA GLY A 447 -12.46 -4.65 20.19
C GLY A 447 -12.57 -3.71 21.40
N SER A 448 -11.51 -3.55 22.19
CA SER A 448 -11.52 -2.61 23.33
C SER A 448 -11.58 -1.15 22.87
N GLU A 449 -12.68 -0.45 23.20
CA GLU A 449 -12.84 0.98 22.91
C GLU A 449 -11.75 1.84 23.57
N VAL A 450 -11.31 1.46 24.78
CA VAL A 450 -10.25 2.17 25.49
C VAL A 450 -8.94 2.06 24.71
N ALA A 451 -8.60 0.88 24.22
CA ALA A 451 -7.40 0.68 23.42
C ALA A 451 -7.44 1.48 22.11
N GLN A 452 -8.61 1.55 21.45
CA GLN A 452 -8.79 2.36 20.24
C GLN A 452 -8.56 3.85 20.52
N ARG A 453 -9.13 4.38 21.60
CA ARG A 453 -8.95 5.79 21.98
C ARG A 453 -7.50 6.09 22.35
N VAL A 454 -6.85 5.20 23.09
CA VAL A 454 -5.41 5.33 23.41
C VAL A 454 -4.58 5.35 22.14
N PHE A 455 -4.84 4.42 21.20
CA PHE A 455 -4.17 4.42 19.91
C PHE A 455 -4.36 5.74 19.16
N GLN A 456 -5.59 6.26 19.07
CA GLN A 456 -5.88 7.52 18.39
C GLN A 456 -5.11 8.71 19.01
N VAL A 457 -5.06 8.79 20.34
CA VAL A 457 -4.30 9.84 21.04
C VAL A 457 -2.80 9.73 20.75
N VAL A 458 -2.24 8.53 20.86
CA VAL A 458 -0.82 8.28 20.56
C VAL A 458 -0.52 8.60 19.09
N TRP A 459 -1.41 8.22 18.17
CA TRP A 459 -1.30 8.53 16.74
C TRP A 459 -1.24 10.03 16.48
N ILE A 460 -2.14 10.81 17.10
CA ILE A 460 -2.18 12.27 16.93
C ILE A 460 -0.93 12.94 17.50
N LEU A 461 -0.45 12.49 18.68
CA LEU A 461 0.78 13.02 19.28
C LEU A 461 2.02 12.67 18.45
N ALA A 462 2.06 11.48 17.85
CA ALA A 462 3.16 11.06 16.99
C ALA A 462 3.34 11.95 15.75
N ILE A 463 2.28 12.60 15.25
CA ILE A 463 2.39 13.56 14.12
C ILE A 463 3.28 14.74 14.50
N VAL A 464 3.14 15.26 15.71
CA VAL A 464 3.94 16.39 16.21
C VAL A 464 5.42 16.01 16.32
N VAL A 465 5.65 14.81 16.86
CA VAL A 465 7.00 14.25 17.01
C VAL A 465 7.62 13.97 15.64
N GLY A 466 6.88 13.34 14.73
CA GLY A 466 7.34 12.99 13.39
C GLY A 466 7.75 14.19 12.54
N ALA A 467 7.05 15.32 12.69
CA ALA A 467 7.44 16.56 12.05
C ALA A 467 8.86 17.04 12.42
N SER A 468 9.42 16.59 13.55
CA SER A 468 10.70 17.10 14.11
C SER A 468 11.84 16.07 14.15
N ILE A 469 11.59 14.78 13.87
CA ILE A 469 12.61 13.71 13.85
C ILE A 469 13.50 13.79 12.58
N GLY A 470 14.73 13.28 12.62
CA GLY A 470 15.55 13.10 11.42
C GLY A 470 14.93 12.15 10.37
N LEU A 471 14.89 12.58 9.11
CA LEU A 471 14.28 11.83 8.00
C LEU A 471 14.84 10.42 7.82
N GLU A 472 16.17 10.26 7.92
CA GLU A 472 16.86 8.99 7.68
C GLU A 472 16.35 7.87 8.59
N SER A 473 16.29 8.11 9.90
CA SER A 473 15.85 7.09 10.86
C SER A 473 14.39 6.70 10.64
N VAL A 474 13.56 7.64 10.21
CA VAL A 474 12.14 7.39 9.91
C VAL A 474 11.97 6.54 8.66
N VAL A 475 12.74 6.80 7.60
CA VAL A 475 12.70 6.01 6.36
C VAL A 475 13.16 4.58 6.64
N MET A 476 14.31 4.37 7.27
CA MET A 476 14.82 3.03 7.57
C MET A 476 13.83 2.19 8.40
N PHE A 477 13.23 2.81 9.42
CA PHE A 477 12.21 2.14 10.23
C PHE A 477 10.96 1.79 9.42
N SER A 478 10.47 2.72 8.58
CA SER A 478 9.29 2.51 7.74
C SER A 478 9.49 1.34 6.78
N ASP A 479 10.65 1.32 6.13
CA ASP A 479 11.07 0.32 5.16
C ASP A 479 11.13 -1.07 5.78
N ALA A 480 11.78 -1.18 6.95
CA ALA A 480 11.89 -2.44 7.67
C ALA A 480 10.51 -2.98 8.09
N MET A 481 9.61 -2.11 8.55
CA MET A 481 8.28 -2.53 9.00
C MET A 481 7.35 -2.96 7.86
N PHE A 482 7.39 -2.29 6.70
CA PHE A 482 6.61 -2.69 5.53
C PHE A 482 6.99 -4.09 5.04
N PHE A 483 8.30 -4.35 4.99
CA PHE A 483 8.79 -5.70 4.73
C PHE A 483 8.24 -6.69 5.75
N LEU A 484 8.33 -6.35 7.05
CA LEU A 484 8.02 -7.29 8.13
C LEU A 484 6.55 -7.74 8.06
N MET A 485 5.68 -6.80 7.70
CA MET A 485 4.26 -7.05 7.44
C MET A 485 4.05 -7.90 6.18
N SER A 486 4.85 -7.71 5.14
CA SER A 486 4.67 -8.40 3.86
C SER A 486 4.92 -9.92 3.94
N VAL A 487 5.85 -10.36 4.79
CA VAL A 487 6.21 -11.78 4.95
C VAL A 487 5.00 -12.64 5.35
N PRO A 488 4.38 -12.44 6.53
CA PRO A 488 3.22 -13.23 6.94
C PRO A 488 2.04 -13.05 5.98
N ASN A 489 1.86 -11.86 5.41
CA ASN A 489 0.77 -11.57 4.48
C ASN A 489 0.86 -12.42 3.21
N LEU A 490 1.99 -12.34 2.50
CA LEU A 490 2.23 -13.09 1.28
C LEU A 490 2.23 -14.60 1.52
N LEU A 491 2.81 -15.08 2.63
CA LEU A 491 2.70 -16.48 3.04
C LEU A 491 1.23 -16.92 3.16
N GLY A 492 0.39 -16.09 3.79
CA GLY A 492 -1.04 -16.30 3.86
C GLY A 492 -1.70 -16.41 2.49
N ILE A 493 -1.41 -15.45 1.60
CA ILE A 493 -1.95 -15.42 0.24
C ILE A 493 -1.54 -16.69 -0.54
N TYR A 494 -0.29 -17.16 -0.41
CA TYR A 494 0.14 -18.40 -1.05
C TYR A 494 -0.63 -19.62 -0.54
N PHE A 495 -0.83 -19.74 0.77
CA PHE A 495 -1.63 -20.82 1.33
C PHE A 495 -3.10 -20.76 0.92
N LEU A 496 -3.63 -19.54 0.77
CA LEU A 496 -5.03 -19.28 0.39
C LEU A 496 -5.22 -19.14 -1.11
N ALA A 497 -4.17 -19.33 -1.93
CA ALA A 497 -4.21 -19.07 -3.37
C ALA A 497 -5.36 -19.82 -4.06
N LYS A 498 -5.59 -21.08 -3.70
CA LYS A 498 -6.69 -21.87 -4.26
C LYS A 498 -8.07 -21.27 -3.94
N VAL A 499 -8.27 -20.85 -2.69
CA VAL A 499 -9.53 -20.22 -2.24
C VAL A 499 -9.74 -18.90 -2.97
N LEU A 500 -8.69 -18.08 -3.04
CA LEU A 500 -8.68 -16.81 -3.76
C LEU A 500 -9.06 -16.99 -5.24
N ARG A 501 -8.41 -17.93 -5.93
CA ARG A 501 -8.67 -18.19 -7.34
C ARG A 501 -10.09 -18.65 -7.59
N GLN A 502 -10.65 -19.49 -6.72
CA GLN A 502 -12.05 -19.90 -6.83
C GLN A 502 -12.99 -18.69 -6.69
N GLU A 503 -12.73 -17.80 -5.74
CA GLU A 503 -13.54 -16.60 -5.52
C GLU A 503 -13.56 -15.68 -6.75
N ILE A 504 -12.38 -15.33 -7.26
CA ILE A 504 -12.23 -14.41 -8.39
C ILE A 504 -12.79 -15.03 -9.69
N LEU A 505 -12.41 -16.26 -10.01
CA LEU A 505 -12.82 -16.88 -11.28
C LEU A 505 -14.30 -17.26 -11.28
N HIS A 506 -14.88 -17.66 -10.15
CA HIS A 506 -16.33 -17.86 -10.07
C HIS A 506 -17.08 -16.55 -10.26
N HIS A 507 -16.61 -15.45 -9.66
CA HIS A 507 -17.21 -14.13 -9.90
C HIS A 507 -17.14 -13.73 -11.37
N LYS A 508 -15.98 -13.94 -12.03
CA LYS A 508 -15.80 -13.66 -13.45
C LYS A 508 -16.76 -14.46 -14.32
N VAL A 509 -16.87 -15.77 -14.11
CA VAL A 509 -17.80 -16.63 -14.86
C VAL A 509 -19.24 -16.15 -14.67
N ARG A 510 -19.61 -15.74 -13.45
CA ARG A 510 -20.96 -15.22 -13.19
C ARG A 510 -21.22 -13.88 -13.87
N ALA A 511 -20.23 -13.01 -13.94
CA ALA A 511 -20.30 -11.75 -14.69
C ALA A 511 -20.50 -12.02 -16.18
N ASP A 512 -19.66 -12.89 -16.77
CA ASP A 512 -19.69 -13.19 -18.21
C ASP A 512 -20.98 -13.89 -18.66
N THR A 513 -21.59 -14.67 -17.76
CA THR A 513 -22.86 -15.37 -18.02
C THR A 513 -24.09 -14.54 -17.71
N GLY A 514 -23.94 -13.30 -17.24
CA GLY A 514 -25.06 -12.44 -16.83
C GLY A 514 -25.82 -12.96 -15.60
N THR A 515 -25.21 -13.84 -14.80
CA THR A 515 -25.82 -14.42 -13.59
C THR A 515 -25.52 -13.63 -12.31
N LEU A 516 -24.79 -12.51 -12.44
CA LEU A 516 -24.72 -11.48 -11.41
C LEU A 516 -25.92 -10.54 -11.60
N PRO A 517 -26.92 -10.57 -10.69
CA PRO A 517 -28.03 -9.64 -10.79
C PRO A 517 -27.51 -8.23 -10.54
N GLU A 518 -27.80 -7.33 -11.49
CA GLU A 518 -27.67 -5.89 -11.28
C GLU A 518 -28.65 -5.47 -10.19
N ILE A 519 -28.21 -4.57 -9.31
CA ILE A 519 -29.03 -4.07 -8.23
C ILE A 519 -29.92 -2.94 -8.79
N PRO A 520 -31.20 -2.82 -8.42
CA PRO A 520 -32.02 -1.66 -8.79
C PRO A 520 -31.35 -0.35 -8.39
N GLU A 521 -31.42 0.69 -9.24
CA GLU A 521 -30.66 1.94 -9.07
C GLU A 521 -30.91 2.63 -7.73
N ASP A 522 -32.14 2.58 -7.21
CA ASP A 522 -32.51 3.14 -5.91
C ASP A 522 -31.82 2.44 -4.72
N LEU A 523 -31.45 1.17 -4.90
CA LEU A 523 -30.80 0.33 -3.89
C LEU A 523 -29.28 0.26 -4.06
N GLN A 524 -28.73 0.76 -5.17
CA GLN A 524 -27.31 0.74 -5.46
C GLN A 524 -26.51 1.62 -4.48
N VAL A 525 -25.29 1.20 -4.18
CA VAL A 525 -24.32 2.04 -3.47
C VAL A 525 -23.78 3.09 -4.45
N GLY A 526 -24.05 4.37 -4.20
CA GLY A 526 -23.38 5.46 -4.91
C GLY A 526 -21.92 5.62 -4.47
N LEU A 527 -21.15 6.43 -5.21
CA LEU A 527 -19.73 6.69 -4.88
C LEU A 527 -19.56 7.21 -3.44
N ARG A 528 -20.45 8.12 -3.01
CA ARG A 528 -20.49 8.66 -1.64
C ARG A 528 -21.84 8.47 -0.94
N ASP A 529 -22.91 8.23 -1.69
CA ASP A 529 -24.25 7.94 -1.13
C ASP A 529 -24.44 6.44 -0.96
N HIS A 530 -24.24 5.95 0.26
CA HIS A 530 -24.18 4.52 0.55
C HIS A 530 -25.00 4.12 1.78
N GLU A 531 -25.57 5.08 2.50
CA GLU A 531 -26.39 4.81 3.69
C GLU A 531 -27.82 4.44 3.28
N PRO A 532 -28.35 3.31 3.75
CA PRO A 532 -29.70 2.89 3.42
C PRO A 532 -30.74 3.75 4.17
N THR A 533 -31.88 4.00 3.54
CA THR A 533 -33.05 4.54 4.24
C THR A 533 -33.68 3.47 5.13
N GLN A 534 -34.44 3.86 6.14
CA GLN A 534 -35.15 2.91 7.02
C GLN A 534 -36.09 1.98 6.24
N GLU A 535 -36.73 2.49 5.20
CA GLU A 535 -37.60 1.71 4.31
C GLU A 535 -36.82 0.65 3.49
N GLN A 536 -35.61 0.99 3.06
CA GLN A 536 -34.71 0.05 2.38
C GLN A 536 -34.23 -1.05 3.33
N VAL A 537 -33.95 -0.71 4.59
CA VAL A 537 -33.58 -1.68 5.62
C VAL A 537 -34.74 -2.63 5.90
N SER A 538 -35.96 -2.12 6.10
CA SER A 538 -37.14 -2.96 6.36
C SER A 538 -37.49 -3.87 5.17
N SER A 539 -37.46 -3.34 3.95
CA SER A 539 -37.76 -4.13 2.74
C SER A 539 -36.71 -5.22 2.48
N GLU A 540 -35.44 -4.95 2.78
CA GLU A 540 -34.38 -5.95 2.70
C GLU A 540 -34.54 -7.03 3.78
N ALA A 541 -34.88 -6.66 5.02
CA ALA A 541 -35.15 -7.61 6.08
C ALA A 541 -36.29 -8.58 5.70
N GLU A 542 -37.37 -8.06 5.10
CA GLU A 542 -38.44 -8.90 4.56
C GLU A 542 -37.97 -9.82 3.42
N ARG A 543 -37.11 -9.31 2.53
CA ARG A 543 -36.54 -10.09 1.42
C ARG A 543 -35.69 -11.25 1.93
N ILE A 544 -34.86 -11.00 2.95
CA ILE A 544 -34.02 -12.02 3.60
C ILE A 544 -34.91 -13.05 4.29
N ALA A 545 -35.89 -12.64 5.08
CA ALA A 545 -36.82 -13.54 5.76
C ALA A 545 -37.59 -14.45 4.78
N LYS A 546 -38.06 -13.90 3.65
CA LYS A 546 -38.70 -14.70 2.58
C LYS A 546 -37.73 -15.70 1.94
N LYS A 547 -36.46 -15.32 1.77
CA LYS A 547 -35.44 -16.19 1.21
C LYS A 547 -35.11 -17.35 2.16
N GLU A 548 -34.91 -17.06 3.45
CA GLU A 548 -34.65 -18.06 4.49
C GLU A 548 -35.82 -19.05 4.62
N ALA A 549 -37.05 -18.54 4.67
CA ALA A 549 -38.25 -19.38 4.69
C ALA A 549 -38.33 -20.33 3.47
N ARG A 550 -37.93 -19.84 2.28
CA ARG A 550 -37.86 -20.67 1.07
C ARG A 550 -36.77 -21.73 1.16
N GLU A 551 -35.59 -21.39 1.67
CA GLU A 551 -34.48 -22.35 1.84
C GLU A 551 -34.81 -23.43 2.88
N ASP A 552 -35.45 -23.06 3.98
CA ASP A 552 -35.90 -24.00 5.01
C ASP A 552 -36.98 -24.94 4.48
N ALA A 553 -37.93 -24.45 3.69
CA ALA A 553 -38.91 -25.29 3.00
C ALA A 553 -38.23 -26.31 2.07
N VAL A 554 -37.19 -25.91 1.32
CA VAL A 554 -36.42 -26.83 0.46
C VAL A 554 -35.67 -27.87 1.28
N ARG A 555 -35.04 -27.47 2.41
CA ARG A 555 -34.35 -28.40 3.32
C ARG A 555 -35.33 -29.42 3.91
N GLN A 556 -36.49 -28.98 4.37
CA GLN A 556 -37.54 -29.86 4.89
C GLN A 556 -38.01 -30.87 3.83
N ALA A 557 -38.32 -30.40 2.61
CA ALA A 557 -38.73 -31.27 1.51
C ALA A 557 -37.64 -32.29 1.13
N PHE A 558 -36.36 -31.91 1.21
CA PHE A 558 -35.25 -32.84 1.00
C PHE A 558 -35.16 -33.91 2.10
N HIS A 559 -35.33 -33.51 3.36
CA HIS A 559 -35.36 -34.44 4.49
C HIS A 559 -36.51 -35.45 4.38
N GLU A 560 -37.72 -34.98 4.06
CA GLU A 560 -38.90 -35.84 3.86
C GLU A 560 -38.69 -36.87 2.75
N LYS A 561 -38.22 -36.45 1.57
CA LYS A 561 -37.90 -37.37 0.46
C LYS A 561 -36.81 -38.38 0.84
N THR A 562 -35.84 -37.98 1.65
CA THR A 562 -34.76 -38.87 2.10
C THR A 562 -35.29 -39.92 3.08
N GLU A 563 -36.17 -39.51 4.00
CA GLU A 563 -36.87 -40.41 4.90
C GLU A 563 -37.81 -41.37 4.18
N GLU A 564 -38.59 -40.89 3.21
CA GLU A 564 -39.50 -41.70 2.40
C GLU A 564 -38.73 -42.78 1.64
N ARG A 565 -37.60 -42.43 1.01
CA ARG A 565 -36.68 -43.40 0.39
C ARG A 565 -36.10 -44.39 1.40
N ALA A 566 -35.83 -43.97 2.63
CA ALA A 566 -35.37 -44.87 3.70
C ALA A 566 -36.49 -45.81 4.18
N ARG A 567 -37.74 -45.33 4.30
CA ARG A 567 -38.92 -46.14 4.62
C ARG A 567 -39.21 -47.16 3.52
N GLY A 568 -39.21 -46.74 2.25
CA GLY A 568 -39.37 -47.62 1.09
C GLY A 568 -38.33 -48.74 1.05
N ARG A 569 -37.05 -48.42 1.30
CA ARG A 569 -35.98 -49.43 1.42
C ARG A 569 -36.17 -50.40 2.59
N ARG A 570 -36.70 -49.92 3.73
CA ARG A 570 -37.02 -50.76 4.89
C ARG A 570 -38.20 -51.70 4.60
N MET A 571 -39.24 -51.22 3.93
CA MET A 571 -40.38 -52.04 3.52
C MET A 571 -39.98 -53.10 2.49
N TRP A 572 -39.20 -52.71 1.47
CA TRP A 572 -38.69 -53.66 0.46
C TRP A 572 -37.79 -54.74 1.07
N LYS A 573 -36.96 -54.40 2.07
CA LYS A 573 -36.16 -55.39 2.82
C LYS A 573 -37.01 -56.31 3.70
N ARG A 574 -38.16 -55.84 4.21
CA ARG A 574 -39.10 -56.67 4.98
C ARG A 574 -39.88 -57.63 4.07
N GLY A 575 -40.42 -57.15 2.95
CA GLY A 575 -41.16 -57.99 1.99
C GLY A 575 -40.31 -58.97 1.16
N ARG A 576 -39.00 -59.07 1.43
CA ARG A 576 -38.11 -60.12 0.89
C ARG A 576 -37.76 -61.20 1.91
N LYS A 577 -38.12 -61.00 3.18
CA LYS A 577 -37.87 -61.94 4.29
C LYS A 577 -39.09 -62.80 4.62
N ASP A 578 -40.25 -62.43 4.09
CA ASP A 578 -41.47 -63.24 4.02
C ASP A 578 -41.56 -63.82 2.61
#